data_AF-A0A951H6I5-F1
#
_entry.id   AF-A0A951H6I5-F1
#
_cell.length_a   1.000
_cell.length_b   1.000
_cell.length_c   1.000
_cell.angle_alpha   90.00
_cell.angle_beta   90.00
_cell.angle_gamma   90.00
#
_symmetry.space_group_name_H-M   'P 1'
#
loop_
_entity.id
_entity.type
_entity.pdbx_description
1 polymer ?
#
loop_
_entity_poly.entity_id
_entity_poly.type
_entity_poly.pdbx_seq_one_letter_code
_entity_poly.pdbx_strand_id
1 'polypeptide(L)'
;MLSTQDSKYLSNFRQVRFEAPDPNDRSATTRFGRHVLTYRALLARAGFAPPANIQPVTRGLFNADLLQSLRSNAGSNAASYQSAATVLQPRQSGQPLPTWEQVASALQSLAEFMNERDSGYSTFEQNYVQSSNSGDTWADETLKKLLEMFRYANGPRLIGAVEPQHTSNTQTDYAADIYNDLVAGKLVIVDQSSGEPELNKSSSERIMWHIFRMQQSEFREGRLPSNVVVYVEEAHNILPAGSDLDMQTVWVRTAKEGAKYNIGLVYATQEVSSIQRNILKNTANWFIGHLNNADETKELCKFYDFADFEPSIRRAQDKGFLRVKTMSNLFVIPVQVRRFEIATSQAAPATTQTTASNTQRRTHARNSSSNGNTAR
;
A
#
# COMPACT_ATOMS: atom_id res chain seq x y z
N MET A 1 -2.44 6.45 9.78
CA MET A 1 -2.46 7.91 9.65
C MET A 1 -3.86 8.54 9.61
N LEU A 2 -4.71 8.29 8.61
CA LEU A 2 -6.11 8.80 8.63
C LEU A 2 -7.04 7.98 9.55
N SER A 3 -6.64 6.74 9.87
CA SER A 3 -7.41 5.82 10.70
C SER A 3 -7.45 6.19 12.19
N THR A 4 -6.41 6.89 12.67
CA THR A 4 -6.19 7.31 14.06
C THR A 4 -6.69 8.72 14.35
N GLN A 5 -7.19 9.43 13.34
CA GLN A 5 -7.76 10.76 13.49
C GLN A 5 -9.28 10.67 13.72
N ASP A 6 -9.72 11.09 14.90
CA ASP A 6 -11.12 10.96 15.33
C ASP A 6 -12.01 12.14 14.90
N SER A 7 -11.50 13.07 14.08
CA SER A 7 -12.31 14.19 13.64
C SER A 7 -13.45 13.70 12.72
N LYS A 8 -14.66 14.20 12.99
CA LYS A 8 -15.88 13.76 12.29
C LYS A 8 -15.78 13.95 10.78
N TYR A 9 -15.17 15.04 10.31
CA TYR A 9 -15.01 15.32 8.88
C TYR A 9 -14.08 14.32 8.17
N LEU A 10 -13.04 13.82 8.84
CA LEU A 10 -12.17 12.77 8.28
C LEU A 10 -12.86 11.41 8.27
N SER A 11 -13.59 11.08 9.34
CA SER A 11 -14.41 9.86 9.38
C SER A 11 -15.44 9.85 8.24
N ASN A 12 -16.10 10.98 8.02
CA ASN A 12 -17.01 11.21 6.91
C ASN A 12 -16.31 11.03 5.55
N PHE A 13 -15.15 11.66 5.35
CA PHE A 13 -14.38 11.54 4.11
C PHE A 13 -13.97 10.08 3.81
N ARG A 14 -13.57 9.31 4.83
CA ARG A 14 -13.21 7.88 4.70
C ARG A 14 -14.37 6.99 4.25
N GLN A 15 -15.61 7.43 4.44
CA GLN A 15 -16.81 6.72 3.99
C GLN A 15 -17.17 7.01 2.53
N VAL A 16 -16.55 8.01 1.89
CA VAL A 16 -16.78 8.30 0.47
C VAL A 16 -16.41 7.07 -0.36
N ARG A 17 -17.30 6.72 -1.29
CA ARG A 17 -17.13 5.65 -2.27
C ARG A 17 -17.40 6.21 -3.65
N PHE A 18 -16.58 5.82 -4.62
CA PHE A 18 -16.75 6.18 -6.02
C PHE A 18 -17.30 4.98 -6.77
N GLU A 19 -18.62 4.88 -6.81
CA GLU A 19 -19.33 3.89 -7.63
C GLU A 19 -19.81 4.58 -8.90
N ALA A 20 -19.42 4.05 -10.05
CA ALA A 20 -19.85 4.60 -11.32
C ALA A 20 -21.37 4.40 -11.47
N PRO A 21 -22.15 5.46 -11.73
CA PRO A 21 -23.58 5.35 -11.93
C PRO A 21 -23.92 4.73 -13.29
N ASP A 22 -25.20 4.36 -13.48
CA ASP A 22 -25.72 4.02 -14.82
C ASP A 22 -25.45 5.20 -15.78
N PRO A 23 -24.73 4.99 -16.91
CA PRO A 23 -24.46 6.03 -17.88
C PRO A 23 -25.71 6.70 -18.47
N ASN A 24 -26.86 6.03 -18.43
CA ASN A 24 -28.14 6.57 -18.89
C ASN A 24 -28.79 7.51 -17.85
N ASP A 25 -28.43 7.40 -16.57
CA ASP A 25 -28.85 8.33 -15.53
C ASP A 25 -27.96 9.58 -15.58
N ARG A 26 -28.42 10.58 -16.35
CA ARG A 26 -27.72 11.87 -16.49
C ARG A 26 -27.57 12.59 -15.15
N SER A 27 -28.52 12.47 -14.24
CA SER A 27 -28.48 13.14 -12.93
C SER A 27 -27.40 12.54 -12.04
N ALA A 28 -27.40 11.21 -11.91
CA ALA A 28 -26.37 10.49 -11.18
C ALA A 28 -24.98 10.68 -11.81
N THR A 29 -24.87 10.65 -13.14
CA THR A 29 -23.61 10.93 -13.86
C THR A 29 -23.09 12.33 -13.57
N THR A 30 -23.96 13.34 -13.50
CA THR A 30 -23.55 14.71 -13.18
C THR A 30 -23.08 14.83 -11.72
N ARG A 31 -23.78 14.19 -10.77
CA ARG A 31 -23.35 14.12 -9.36
C ARG A 31 -21.99 13.45 -9.22
N PHE A 32 -21.81 12.30 -9.86
CA PHE A 32 -20.54 11.57 -9.89
C PHE A 32 -19.42 12.41 -10.49
N GLY A 33 -19.68 13.13 -11.59
CA GLY A 33 -18.74 14.07 -12.18
C GLY A 33 -18.28 15.16 -11.20
N ARG A 34 -19.20 15.71 -10.38
CA ARG A 34 -18.86 16.64 -9.30
C ARG A 34 -17.98 15.98 -8.24
N HIS A 35 -18.29 14.75 -7.82
CA HIS A 35 -17.47 14.03 -6.84
C HIS A 35 -16.05 13.83 -7.34
N VAL A 36 -15.89 13.37 -8.58
CA VAL A 36 -14.59 13.11 -9.20
C VAL A 36 -13.79 14.41 -9.35
N LEU A 37 -14.42 15.50 -9.81
CA LEU A 37 -13.76 16.80 -9.91
C LEU A 37 -13.27 17.28 -8.53
N THR A 38 -14.14 17.24 -7.52
CA THR A 38 -13.83 17.70 -6.16
C THR A 38 -12.71 16.88 -5.52
N TYR A 39 -12.76 15.56 -5.67
CA TYR A 39 -11.74 14.66 -5.14
C TYR A 39 -10.38 14.86 -5.82
N ARG A 40 -10.35 14.98 -7.16
CA ARG A 40 -9.09 15.25 -7.89
C ARG A 40 -8.51 16.61 -7.56
N ALA A 41 -9.34 17.64 -7.40
CA ALA A 41 -8.89 18.94 -6.94
C ALA A 41 -8.31 18.88 -5.52
N LEU A 42 -8.89 18.04 -4.65
CA LEU A 42 -8.40 17.82 -3.29
C LEU A 42 -7.04 17.12 -3.29
N LEU A 43 -6.85 16.10 -4.14
CA LEU A 43 -5.56 15.44 -4.33
C LEU A 43 -4.50 16.42 -4.85
N ALA A 44 -4.82 17.21 -5.88
CA ALA A 44 -3.89 18.19 -6.41
C ALA A 44 -3.46 19.23 -5.35
N ARG A 45 -4.40 19.73 -4.56
CA ARG A 45 -4.11 20.63 -3.42
C ARG A 45 -3.31 19.94 -2.30
N ALA A 46 -3.47 18.64 -2.15
CA ALA A 46 -2.71 17.82 -1.19
C ALA A 46 -1.28 17.52 -1.66
N GLY A 47 -0.87 17.98 -2.85
CA GLY A 47 0.49 17.83 -3.39
C GLY A 47 0.66 16.71 -4.41
N PHE A 48 -0.41 15.98 -4.74
CA PHE A 48 -0.34 14.87 -5.70
C PHE A 48 -0.22 15.42 -7.13
N ALA A 49 0.79 14.96 -7.87
CA ALA A 49 0.99 15.36 -9.25
C ALA A 49 -0.10 14.78 -10.17
N PRO A 50 -0.94 15.60 -10.83
CA PRO A 50 -1.97 15.12 -11.73
C PRO A 50 -1.35 14.58 -13.03
N PRO A 51 -1.84 13.46 -13.58
CA PRO A 51 -1.41 12.96 -14.89
C PRO A 51 -1.75 13.94 -16.01
N ALA A 52 -0.92 13.99 -17.07
CA ALA A 52 -1.10 14.94 -18.18
C ALA A 52 -2.45 14.78 -18.91
N ASN A 53 -3.00 13.56 -18.94
CA ASN A 53 -4.30 13.23 -19.54
C ASN A 53 -5.51 13.54 -18.64
N ILE A 54 -5.30 14.00 -17.40
CA ILE A 54 -6.37 14.30 -16.45
C ILE A 54 -6.45 15.81 -16.23
N GLN A 55 -7.48 16.42 -16.81
CA GLN A 55 -7.72 17.86 -16.76
C GLN A 55 -9.00 18.19 -15.95
N PRO A 56 -9.08 19.38 -15.32
CA PRO A 56 -10.24 19.77 -14.52
C PRO A 56 -11.39 20.24 -15.41
N VAL A 57 -12.26 19.32 -15.79
CA VAL A 57 -13.45 19.59 -16.61
C VAL A 57 -14.63 19.99 -15.72
N THR A 58 -15.10 21.24 -15.86
CA THR A 58 -16.27 21.78 -15.12
C THR A 58 -17.58 21.73 -15.91
N ARG A 59 -17.50 21.38 -17.21
CA ARG A 59 -18.64 21.43 -18.14
C ARG A 59 -19.78 20.54 -17.65
N GLY A 60 -20.97 21.14 -17.49
CA GLY A 60 -22.20 20.44 -17.12
C GLY A 60 -22.30 20.07 -15.64
N LEU A 61 -21.32 20.43 -14.80
CA LEU A 61 -21.31 20.03 -13.39
C LEU A 61 -22.01 21.03 -12.46
N PHE A 62 -21.97 22.32 -12.80
CA PHE A 62 -22.54 23.42 -12.02
C PHE A 62 -23.58 24.15 -12.87
N ASN A 63 -24.81 24.27 -12.34
CA ASN A 63 -25.92 24.90 -13.08
C ASN A 63 -25.80 26.44 -13.07
N ALA A 64 -26.48 27.10 -13.99
CA ALA A 64 -26.39 28.55 -14.16
C ALA A 64 -26.89 29.31 -12.93
N ASP A 65 -27.93 28.82 -12.26
CA ASP A 65 -28.52 29.44 -11.08
C ASP A 65 -27.53 29.49 -9.90
N LEU A 66 -26.82 28.40 -9.64
CA LEU A 66 -25.77 28.35 -8.61
C LEU A 66 -24.66 29.35 -8.92
N LEU A 67 -24.19 29.38 -10.16
CA LEU A 67 -23.13 30.28 -10.59
C LEU A 67 -23.58 31.74 -10.47
N GLN A 68 -24.86 32.03 -10.73
CA GLN A 68 -25.41 33.36 -10.56
C GLN A 68 -25.53 33.74 -9.08
N SER A 69 -25.99 32.84 -8.22
CA SER A 69 -26.06 33.08 -6.77
C SER A 69 -24.68 33.38 -6.17
N LEU A 70 -23.63 32.68 -6.61
CA LEU A 70 -22.25 32.98 -6.23
C LEU A 70 -21.81 34.38 -6.69
N ARG A 71 -22.16 34.80 -7.91
CA ARG A 71 -21.79 36.12 -8.45
C ARG A 71 -22.54 37.27 -7.76
N SER A 72 -23.81 37.04 -7.44
CA SER A 72 -24.71 38.03 -6.86
C SER A 72 -24.51 38.23 -5.36
N ASN A 73 -23.65 37.44 -4.71
CA ASN A 73 -23.32 37.66 -3.30
C ASN A 73 -22.68 39.04 -3.10
N ALA A 74 -23.12 39.76 -2.07
CA ALA A 74 -22.62 41.08 -1.69
C ALA A 74 -22.08 41.12 -0.24
N GLY A 75 -21.82 39.95 0.35
CA GLY A 75 -21.25 39.82 1.68
C GLY A 75 -19.73 40.00 1.70
N SER A 76 -19.12 39.79 2.87
CA SER A 76 -17.67 39.97 3.07
C SER A 76 -16.80 39.08 2.17
N ASN A 77 -17.31 37.92 1.74
CA ASN A 77 -16.60 36.95 0.90
C ASN A 77 -16.97 37.04 -0.60
N ALA A 78 -17.70 38.09 -1.01
CA ALA A 78 -18.24 38.24 -2.37
C ALA A 78 -17.17 38.06 -3.46
N ALA A 79 -15.97 38.62 -3.27
CA ALA A 79 -14.88 38.50 -4.25
C ALA A 79 -14.45 37.04 -4.47
N SER A 80 -14.36 36.25 -3.40
CA SER A 80 -14.01 34.82 -3.46
C SER A 80 -15.11 34.02 -4.16
N TYR A 81 -16.39 34.31 -3.88
CA TYR A 81 -17.52 33.65 -4.51
C TYR A 81 -17.67 33.99 -6.01
N GLN A 82 -17.44 35.24 -6.39
CA GLN A 82 -17.41 35.67 -7.79
C GLN A 82 -16.26 35.02 -8.57
N SER A 83 -15.08 34.92 -7.96
CA SER A 83 -13.93 34.19 -8.52
C SER A 83 -14.27 32.71 -8.71
N ALA A 84 -14.87 32.07 -7.70
CA ALA A 84 -15.30 30.68 -7.77
C ALA A 84 -16.31 30.45 -8.90
N ALA A 85 -17.30 31.33 -9.06
CA ALA A 85 -18.26 31.25 -10.17
C ALA A 85 -17.58 31.32 -11.54
N THR A 86 -16.53 32.14 -11.68
CA THR A 86 -15.76 32.28 -12.93
C THR A 86 -14.97 31.01 -13.24
N VAL A 87 -14.35 30.39 -12.23
CA VAL A 87 -13.59 29.15 -12.38
C VAL A 87 -14.49 27.96 -12.70
N LEU A 88 -15.62 27.84 -12.00
CA LEU A 88 -16.57 26.71 -12.13
C LEU A 88 -17.47 26.83 -13.36
N GLN A 89 -17.48 27.97 -14.03
CA GLN A 89 -18.26 28.17 -15.25
C GLN A 89 -17.85 27.18 -16.35
N PRO A 90 -18.82 26.62 -17.11
CA PRO A 90 -18.52 25.79 -18.26
C PRO A 90 -17.66 26.53 -19.28
N ARG A 91 -16.52 25.96 -19.65
CA ARG A 91 -15.66 26.51 -20.70
C ARG A 91 -16.21 26.19 -22.09
N GLN A 92 -16.17 27.18 -22.97
CA GLN A 92 -16.46 27.01 -24.39
C GLN A 92 -15.28 26.34 -25.11
N SER A 93 -15.54 25.77 -26.29
CA SER A 93 -14.50 25.15 -27.12
C SER A 93 -13.38 26.16 -27.42
N GLY A 94 -12.13 25.78 -27.17
CA GLY A 94 -10.95 26.63 -27.41
C GLY A 94 -10.56 27.57 -26.27
N GLN A 95 -11.36 27.68 -25.19
CA GLN A 95 -10.91 28.39 -23.99
C GLN A 95 -9.99 27.52 -23.13
N PRO A 96 -8.96 28.10 -22.48
CA PRO A 96 -8.10 27.35 -21.57
C PRO A 96 -8.93 26.81 -20.39
N LEU A 97 -8.66 25.56 -20.00
CA LEU A 97 -9.23 24.98 -18.78
C LEU A 97 -8.62 25.66 -17.54
N PRO A 98 -9.34 25.73 -16.42
CA PRO A 98 -8.75 26.18 -15.16
C PRO A 98 -7.62 25.24 -14.72
N THR A 99 -6.72 25.71 -13.86
CA THR A 99 -5.76 24.83 -13.20
C THR A 99 -6.42 24.06 -12.05
N TRP A 100 -5.82 22.94 -11.63
CA TRP A 100 -6.31 22.21 -10.46
C TRP A 100 -6.33 23.07 -9.18
N GLU A 101 -5.36 23.97 -9.01
CA GLU A 101 -5.32 24.89 -7.87
C GLU A 101 -6.44 25.95 -7.92
N GLN A 102 -6.76 26.45 -9.12
CA GLN A 102 -7.91 27.33 -9.30
C GLN A 102 -9.22 26.61 -8.94
N VAL A 103 -9.40 25.37 -9.41
CA VAL A 103 -10.60 24.58 -9.07
C VAL A 103 -10.66 24.27 -7.59
N ALA A 104 -9.55 23.91 -6.96
CA ALA A 104 -9.49 23.66 -5.53
C ALA A 104 -9.89 24.92 -4.71
N SER A 105 -9.42 26.10 -5.11
CA SER A 105 -9.79 27.37 -4.48
C SER A 105 -11.28 27.68 -4.68
N ALA A 106 -11.80 27.46 -5.88
CA ALA A 106 -13.20 27.66 -6.18
C ALA A 106 -14.12 26.70 -5.38
N LEU A 107 -13.70 25.45 -5.19
CA LEU A 107 -14.43 24.47 -4.38
C LEU A 107 -14.39 24.79 -2.89
N GLN A 108 -13.28 25.33 -2.38
CA GLN A 108 -13.21 25.84 -1.01
C GLN A 108 -14.21 26.99 -0.82
N SER A 109 -14.21 27.98 -1.72
CA SER A 109 -15.17 29.09 -1.67
C SER A 109 -16.61 28.61 -1.84
N LEU A 110 -16.87 27.58 -2.64
CA LEU A 110 -18.18 26.94 -2.72
C LEU A 110 -18.58 26.30 -1.38
N ALA A 111 -17.65 25.61 -0.70
CA ALA A 111 -17.91 25.03 0.61
C ALA A 111 -18.21 26.10 1.67
N GLU A 112 -17.50 27.24 1.63
CA GLU A 112 -17.77 28.40 2.49
C GLU A 112 -19.14 29.00 2.19
N PHE A 113 -19.46 29.23 0.91
CA PHE A 113 -20.75 29.72 0.44
C PHE A 113 -21.92 28.85 0.94
N MET A 114 -21.77 27.52 0.89
CA MET A 114 -22.79 26.58 1.37
C MET A 114 -23.02 26.61 2.88
N ASN A 115 -22.04 27.05 3.67
CA ASN A 115 -22.09 27.03 5.14
C ASN A 115 -22.32 28.41 5.76
N GLU A 116 -22.23 29.48 4.99
CA GLU A 116 -22.49 30.85 5.44
C GLU A 116 -24.00 31.16 5.40
N ARG A 117 -24.53 31.66 6.52
CA ARG A 117 -25.98 31.85 6.74
C ARG A 117 -26.65 32.75 5.69
N ASP A 118 -25.97 33.83 5.32
CA ASP A 118 -26.52 34.90 4.47
C ASP A 118 -25.84 34.95 3.10
N SER A 119 -25.27 33.83 2.67
CA SER A 119 -24.58 33.75 1.38
C SER A 119 -25.52 33.80 0.18
N GLY A 120 -26.77 33.40 0.36
CA GLY A 120 -27.74 33.16 -0.71
C GLY A 120 -27.82 31.71 -1.18
N TYR A 121 -27.01 30.80 -0.62
CA TYR A 121 -27.08 29.36 -0.93
C TYR A 121 -28.43 28.74 -0.56
N SER A 122 -29.00 29.10 0.59
CA SER A 122 -30.30 28.57 1.05
C SER A 122 -31.44 28.90 0.09
N THR A 123 -31.46 30.13 -0.45
CA THR A 123 -32.42 30.55 -1.49
C THR A 123 -32.23 29.76 -2.78
N PHE A 124 -30.98 29.59 -3.22
CA PHE A 124 -30.67 28.76 -4.39
C PHE A 124 -31.14 27.31 -4.18
N GLU A 125 -30.85 26.71 -3.03
CA GLU A 125 -31.17 25.32 -2.74
C GLU A 125 -32.69 25.08 -2.68
N GLN A 126 -33.46 26.02 -2.09
CA GLN A 126 -34.93 25.96 -2.10
C GLN A 126 -35.48 25.96 -3.52
N ASN A 127 -34.97 26.84 -4.39
CA ASN A 127 -35.40 26.91 -5.79
C ASN A 127 -34.99 25.66 -6.58
N TYR A 128 -33.79 25.14 -6.33
CA TYR A 128 -33.30 23.91 -6.96
C TYR A 128 -34.17 22.71 -6.58
N VAL A 129 -34.47 22.52 -5.30
CA VAL A 129 -35.31 21.41 -4.82
C VAL A 129 -36.70 21.47 -5.46
N GLN A 130 -37.32 22.65 -5.52
CA GLN A 130 -38.66 22.85 -6.11
C GLN A 130 -38.71 22.57 -7.62
N SER A 131 -37.63 22.86 -8.35
CA SER A 131 -37.54 22.66 -9.80
C SER A 131 -37.00 21.28 -10.20
N SER A 132 -36.41 20.55 -9.25
CA SER A 132 -35.89 19.20 -9.49
C SER A 132 -37.00 18.15 -9.47
N ASN A 133 -36.91 17.16 -10.37
CA ASN A 133 -37.87 16.05 -10.40
C ASN A 133 -37.74 15.09 -9.21
N SER A 134 -36.60 15.07 -8.51
CA SER A 134 -36.38 14.18 -7.37
C SER A 134 -36.68 14.83 -6.02
N GLY A 135 -36.72 16.17 -5.94
CA GLY A 135 -36.79 16.89 -4.67
C GLY A 135 -35.50 16.81 -3.84
N ASP A 136 -34.40 16.34 -4.42
CA ASP A 136 -33.12 16.22 -3.73
C ASP A 136 -32.40 17.57 -3.63
N THR A 137 -31.56 17.70 -2.60
CA THR A 137 -30.62 18.82 -2.49
C THR A 137 -29.61 18.81 -3.63
N TRP A 138 -29.12 20.00 -4.02
CA TRP A 138 -28.16 20.13 -5.13
C TRP A 138 -26.85 19.39 -4.86
N ALA A 139 -26.31 19.56 -3.65
CA ALA A 139 -25.20 18.79 -3.14
C ALA A 139 -25.74 17.58 -2.37
N ASP A 140 -25.34 16.38 -2.78
CA ASP A 140 -25.59 15.16 -2.03
C ASP A 140 -24.59 15.01 -0.88
N GLU A 141 -24.82 14.02 -0.02
CA GLU A 141 -23.97 13.77 1.15
C GLU A 141 -22.51 13.52 0.78
N THR A 142 -22.25 12.80 -0.31
CA THR A 142 -20.89 12.55 -0.79
C THR A 142 -20.18 13.85 -1.19
N LEU A 143 -20.83 14.73 -1.94
CA LEU A 143 -20.25 16.02 -2.32
C LEU A 143 -20.00 16.89 -1.09
N LYS A 144 -20.93 16.93 -0.13
CA LYS A 144 -20.75 17.68 1.13
C LYS A 144 -19.54 17.19 1.91
N LYS A 145 -19.38 15.88 2.06
CA LYS A 145 -18.21 15.26 2.75
C LYS A 145 -16.88 15.59 2.05
N LEU A 146 -16.87 15.65 0.72
CA LEU A 146 -15.69 16.05 -0.04
C LEU A 146 -15.38 17.55 0.10
N LEU A 147 -16.40 18.41 0.03
CA LEU A 147 -16.26 19.86 0.18
C LEU A 147 -15.82 20.24 1.61
N GLU A 148 -16.27 19.50 2.62
CA GLU A 148 -15.89 19.69 4.02
C GLU A 148 -14.36 19.62 4.22
N MET A 149 -13.66 18.79 3.43
CA MET A 149 -12.20 18.70 3.48
C MET A 149 -11.48 20.01 3.13
N PHE A 150 -12.08 20.87 2.30
CA PHE A 150 -11.49 22.15 1.94
C PHE A 150 -11.66 23.24 3.01
N ARG A 151 -12.63 23.07 3.93
CA ARG A 151 -12.91 24.07 4.97
C ARG A 151 -11.86 24.11 6.07
N TYR A 152 -11.13 23.01 6.24
CA TYR A 152 -10.09 22.89 7.25
C TYR A 152 -8.73 22.95 6.59
N ALA A 153 -7.86 23.85 7.05
CA ALA A 153 -6.49 23.98 6.53
C ALA A 153 -5.71 22.65 6.55
N ASN A 154 -6.00 21.79 7.53
CA ASN A 154 -5.37 20.48 7.67
C ASN A 154 -5.98 19.39 6.76
N GLY A 155 -7.15 19.61 6.16
CA GLY A 155 -7.85 18.60 5.37
C GLY A 155 -7.00 18.06 4.21
N PRO A 156 -6.57 18.91 3.25
CA PRO A 156 -5.69 18.48 2.16
C PRO A 156 -4.33 17.98 2.68
N ARG A 157 -3.75 18.63 3.70
CA ARG A 157 -2.45 18.26 4.27
C ARG A 157 -2.42 16.82 4.79
N LEU A 158 -3.51 16.36 5.43
CA LEU A 158 -3.62 15.00 5.95
C LEU A 158 -3.67 13.95 4.85
N ILE A 159 -4.23 14.31 3.68
CA ILE A 159 -4.21 13.44 2.49
C ILE A 159 -2.79 13.43 1.88
N GLY A 160 -2.10 14.57 1.87
CA GLY A 160 -0.73 14.70 1.38
C GLY A 160 0.28 13.78 2.07
N ALA A 161 -0.01 13.33 3.30
CA ALA A 161 0.87 12.42 4.04
C ALA A 161 1.09 11.06 3.36
N VAL A 162 0.19 10.64 2.46
CA VAL A 162 0.30 9.37 1.72
C VAL A 162 0.76 9.54 0.27
N GLU A 163 1.11 10.76 -0.14
CA GLU A 163 1.59 11.07 -1.49
C GLU A 163 2.79 10.22 -1.93
N PRO A 164 3.81 9.96 -1.09
CA PRO A 164 4.97 9.15 -1.49
C PRO A 164 4.64 7.69 -1.88
N GLN A 165 3.47 7.20 -1.47
CA GLN A 165 3.00 5.84 -1.78
C GLN A 165 1.93 5.81 -2.88
N HIS A 166 1.64 6.96 -3.49
CA HIS A 166 0.69 7.07 -4.58
C HIS A 166 1.40 7.06 -5.93
N THR A 167 0.79 6.40 -6.90
CA THR A 167 1.27 6.41 -8.28
C THR A 167 0.11 6.61 -9.25
N SER A 168 0.36 7.36 -10.31
CA SER A 168 -0.61 7.60 -11.38
C SER A 168 -0.60 6.53 -12.47
N ASN A 169 0.38 5.63 -12.46
CA ASN A 169 0.57 4.63 -13.52
C ASN A 169 -0.26 3.36 -13.31
N THR A 170 -0.84 3.17 -12.12
CA THR A 170 -1.58 1.95 -11.77
C THR A 170 -3.07 2.19 -11.94
N GLN A 171 -3.75 1.26 -12.61
CA GLN A 171 -5.20 1.35 -12.90
C GLN A 171 -6.04 0.36 -12.08
N THR A 172 -5.39 -0.60 -11.46
CA THR A 172 -5.98 -1.72 -10.72
C THR A 172 -5.64 -1.65 -9.24
N ASP A 173 -6.39 -2.37 -8.41
CA ASP A 173 -6.09 -2.46 -6.99
C ASP A 173 -4.91 -3.43 -6.77
N TYR A 174 -3.83 -2.94 -6.18
CA TYR A 174 -2.62 -3.75 -5.98
C TYR A 174 -2.87 -5.03 -5.18
N ALA A 175 -3.84 -5.06 -4.24
CA ALA A 175 -4.12 -6.27 -3.48
C ALA A 175 -4.80 -7.34 -4.35
N ALA A 176 -5.62 -6.91 -5.32
CA ALA A 176 -6.20 -7.80 -6.32
C ALA A 176 -5.13 -8.31 -7.30
N ASP A 177 -4.24 -7.43 -7.77
CA ASP A 177 -3.14 -7.82 -8.66
C ASP A 177 -2.22 -8.85 -8.01
N ILE A 178 -1.83 -8.61 -6.74
CA ILE A 178 -1.04 -9.57 -5.94
C ILE A 178 -1.76 -10.91 -5.83
N TYR A 179 -3.05 -10.92 -5.53
CA TYR A 179 -3.81 -12.16 -5.43
C TYR A 179 -3.85 -12.93 -6.76
N ASN A 180 -4.10 -12.23 -7.87
CA ASN A 180 -4.12 -12.84 -9.19
C ASN A 180 -2.75 -13.43 -9.57
N ASP A 181 -1.66 -12.74 -9.23
CA ASP A 181 -0.30 -13.23 -9.45
C ASP A 181 0.01 -14.47 -8.59
N LEU A 182 -0.45 -14.51 -7.34
CA LEU A 182 -0.33 -15.68 -6.47
C LEU A 182 -1.11 -16.88 -7.03
N VAL A 183 -2.34 -16.66 -7.51
CA VAL A 183 -3.15 -17.71 -8.16
C VAL A 183 -2.49 -18.21 -9.44
N ALA A 184 -1.79 -17.33 -10.16
CA ALA A 184 -0.99 -17.69 -11.33
C ALA A 184 0.34 -18.41 -10.99
N GLY A 185 0.62 -18.66 -9.71
CA GLY A 185 1.81 -19.38 -9.25
C GLY A 185 3.08 -18.54 -9.23
N LYS A 186 2.98 -17.20 -9.25
CA LYS A 186 4.15 -16.31 -9.19
C LYS A 186 4.63 -16.12 -7.76
N LEU A 187 5.94 -15.88 -7.62
CA LEU A 187 6.52 -15.31 -6.41
C LEU A 187 6.31 -13.80 -6.42
N VAL A 188 5.58 -13.30 -5.43
CA VAL A 188 5.37 -11.86 -5.22
C VAL A 188 6.25 -11.41 -4.05
N ILE A 189 7.11 -10.43 -4.28
CA ILE A 189 7.94 -9.78 -3.26
C ILE A 189 7.41 -8.38 -3.03
N VAL A 190 6.99 -8.07 -1.80
CA VAL A 190 6.51 -6.74 -1.40
C VAL A 190 7.63 -6.07 -0.61
N ASP A 191 8.28 -5.07 -1.21
CA ASP A 191 9.31 -4.28 -0.53
C ASP A 191 8.65 -3.21 0.36
N GLN A 192 8.91 -3.29 1.66
CA GLN A 192 8.43 -2.34 2.67
C GLN A 192 9.56 -1.54 3.32
N SER A 193 10.80 -1.68 2.83
CA SER A 193 12.00 -1.13 3.47
C SER A 193 12.04 0.40 3.56
N SER A 194 11.40 1.10 2.63
CA SER A 194 11.38 2.57 2.55
C SER A 194 10.07 3.21 3.00
N GLY A 195 9.10 2.40 3.45
CA GLY A 195 7.76 2.86 3.81
C GLY A 195 7.63 3.35 5.24
N GLU A 196 6.65 4.22 5.48
CA GLU A 196 6.25 4.61 6.84
C GLU A 196 5.59 3.40 7.54
N PRO A 197 5.92 3.10 8.81
CA PRO A 197 5.46 1.88 9.48
C PRO A 197 3.94 1.67 9.51
N GLU A 198 3.15 2.72 9.78
CA GLU A 198 1.69 2.58 9.79
C GLU A 198 1.13 2.26 8.40
N LEU A 199 1.68 2.86 7.35
CA LEU A 199 1.29 2.58 5.97
C LEU A 199 1.70 1.18 5.52
N ASN A 200 2.90 0.72 5.91
CA ASN A 200 3.33 -0.66 5.67
C ASN A 200 2.38 -1.66 6.32
N LYS A 201 2.05 -1.45 7.61
CA LYS A 201 1.09 -2.28 8.33
C LYS A 201 -0.29 -2.26 7.67
N SER A 202 -0.80 -1.09 7.32
CA SER A 202 -2.09 -0.93 6.63
C SER A 202 -2.11 -1.67 5.28
N SER A 203 -1.02 -1.59 4.52
CA SER A 203 -0.91 -2.24 3.21
C SER A 203 -0.83 -3.77 3.36
N SER A 204 -0.03 -4.27 4.30
CA SER A 204 0.06 -5.69 4.62
C SER A 204 -1.28 -6.26 5.09
N GLU A 205 -1.99 -5.54 5.97
CA GLU A 205 -3.33 -5.92 6.40
C GLU A 205 -4.33 -5.96 5.24
N ARG A 206 -4.28 -4.98 4.32
CA ARG A 206 -5.15 -4.97 3.13
C ARG A 206 -4.89 -6.16 2.23
N ILE A 207 -3.62 -6.44 1.92
CA ILE A 207 -3.21 -7.58 1.09
C ILE A 207 -3.68 -8.88 1.72
N MET A 208 -3.39 -9.08 3.01
CA MET A 208 -3.77 -10.29 3.73
C MET A 208 -5.29 -10.45 3.81
N TRP A 209 -6.05 -9.38 4.04
CA TRP A 209 -7.52 -9.43 4.00
C TRP A 209 -8.06 -9.81 2.63
N HIS A 210 -7.46 -9.29 1.55
CA HIS A 210 -7.87 -9.62 0.20
C HIS A 210 -7.64 -11.11 -0.09
N ILE A 211 -6.43 -11.62 0.16
CA ILE A 211 -6.08 -13.05 0.02
C ILE A 211 -7.05 -13.91 0.85
N PHE A 212 -7.21 -13.59 2.12
CA PHE A 212 -8.07 -14.37 3.03
C PHE A 212 -9.52 -14.45 2.54
N ARG A 213 -10.10 -13.32 2.10
CA ARG A 213 -11.50 -13.26 1.64
C ARG A 213 -11.71 -13.99 0.32
N MET A 214 -10.77 -13.87 -0.62
CA MET A 214 -10.85 -14.57 -1.90
C MET A 214 -10.78 -16.09 -1.71
N GLN A 215 -9.81 -16.58 -0.94
CA GLN A 215 -9.67 -18.00 -0.62
C GLN A 215 -10.86 -18.53 0.18
N GLN A 216 -11.42 -17.73 1.10
CA GLN A 216 -12.65 -18.06 1.81
C GLN A 216 -13.87 -18.14 0.87
N SER A 217 -13.95 -17.29 -0.16
CA SER A 217 -15.04 -17.36 -1.16
C SER A 217 -14.95 -18.64 -1.97
N GLU A 218 -13.75 -18.96 -2.50
CA GLU A 218 -13.49 -20.21 -3.21
C GLU A 218 -13.95 -21.43 -2.40
N PHE A 219 -13.55 -21.49 -1.12
CA PHE A 219 -13.93 -22.57 -0.21
C PHE A 219 -15.46 -22.67 -0.01
N ARG A 220 -16.15 -21.54 0.20
CA ARG A 220 -17.62 -21.51 0.38
C ARG A 220 -18.38 -21.91 -0.88
N GLU A 221 -17.80 -21.69 -2.05
CA GLU A 221 -18.36 -22.09 -3.34
C GLU A 221 -18.05 -23.57 -3.68
N GLY A 222 -17.43 -24.32 -2.76
CA GLY A 222 -17.08 -25.72 -2.95
C GLY A 222 -15.88 -25.93 -3.89
N ARG A 223 -15.16 -24.86 -4.24
CA ARG A 223 -13.90 -24.93 -5.00
C ARG A 223 -12.73 -25.16 -4.04
N LEU A 224 -11.64 -25.75 -4.56
CA LEU A 224 -10.40 -25.92 -3.80
C LEU A 224 -9.52 -24.68 -4.02
N PRO A 225 -9.26 -23.87 -2.98
CA PRO A 225 -8.44 -22.67 -3.13
C PRO A 225 -6.97 -23.01 -3.44
N SER A 226 -6.27 -22.16 -4.19
CA SER A 226 -4.83 -22.31 -4.48
C SER A 226 -3.98 -22.30 -3.20
N ASN A 227 -2.84 -22.99 -3.20
CA ASN A 227 -1.92 -22.95 -2.06
C ASN A 227 -1.16 -21.62 -2.02
N VAL A 228 -1.37 -20.83 -0.97
CA VAL A 228 -0.67 -19.56 -0.75
C VAL A 228 0.16 -19.65 0.52
N VAL A 229 1.44 -19.28 0.44
CA VAL A 229 2.30 -19.14 1.62
C VAL A 229 2.73 -17.69 1.75
N VAL A 230 2.37 -17.07 2.87
CA VAL A 230 2.71 -15.68 3.18
C VAL A 230 3.92 -15.69 4.09
N TYR A 231 5.00 -15.04 3.66
CA TYR A 231 6.22 -14.83 4.44
C TYR A 231 6.24 -13.40 4.99
N VAL A 232 6.37 -13.27 6.32
CA VAL A 232 6.47 -11.99 7.03
C VAL A 232 7.83 -11.90 7.70
N GLU A 233 8.74 -11.12 7.11
CA GLU A 233 10.02 -10.75 7.72
C GLU A 233 9.80 -9.64 8.77
N GLU A 234 10.67 -9.61 9.79
CA GLU A 234 10.59 -8.68 10.93
C GLU A 234 9.15 -8.53 11.48
N ALA A 235 8.55 -9.69 11.78
CA ALA A 235 7.13 -9.83 12.02
C ALA A 235 6.59 -8.99 13.19
N HIS A 236 7.45 -8.55 14.11
CA HIS A 236 7.09 -7.62 15.17
C HIS A 236 6.63 -6.24 14.66
N ASN A 237 6.96 -5.88 13.42
CA ASN A 237 6.51 -4.63 12.80
C ASN A 237 5.11 -4.72 12.18
N ILE A 238 4.67 -5.92 11.80
CA ILE A 238 3.43 -6.13 11.02
C ILE A 238 2.37 -6.87 11.82
N LEU A 239 2.76 -7.92 12.54
CA LEU A 239 1.84 -8.73 13.32
C LEU A 239 1.40 -7.95 14.57
N PRO A 240 0.14 -8.12 15.01
CA PRO A 240 -0.36 -7.41 16.18
C PRO A 240 0.36 -7.88 17.45
N ALA A 241 0.54 -6.95 18.38
CA ALA A 241 0.82 -7.23 19.78
C ALA A 241 -0.51 -7.28 20.56
N GLY A 242 -0.54 -8.00 21.69
CA GLY A 242 -1.68 -7.94 22.60
C GLY A 242 -2.03 -9.25 23.27
N SER A 243 -3.12 -9.21 24.05
CA SER A 243 -3.64 -10.36 24.80
C SER A 243 -4.52 -11.26 23.91
N ASP A 244 -4.95 -12.40 24.46
CA ASP A 244 -5.77 -13.39 23.76
C ASP A 244 -7.19 -12.88 23.38
N LEU A 245 -7.56 -11.66 23.79
CA LEU A 245 -8.91 -11.09 23.65
C LEU A 245 -9.19 -10.49 22.27
N ASP A 246 -8.18 -9.99 21.55
CA ASP A 246 -8.37 -9.46 20.20
C ASP A 246 -8.22 -10.55 19.15
N MET A 247 -9.33 -11.06 18.63
CA MET A 247 -9.35 -12.10 17.60
C MET A 247 -9.77 -11.59 16.22
N GLN A 248 -9.91 -10.27 16.05
CA GLN A 248 -10.53 -9.70 14.86
C GLN A 248 -9.52 -9.44 13.73
N THR A 249 -8.23 -9.38 14.04
CA THR A 249 -7.19 -9.12 13.04
C THR A 249 -7.10 -10.27 12.04
N VAL A 250 -6.82 -9.94 10.78
CA VAL A 250 -6.66 -10.95 9.72
C VAL A 250 -5.52 -11.93 10.04
N TRP A 251 -4.49 -11.47 10.73
CA TRP A 251 -3.34 -12.28 11.13
C TRP A 251 -3.72 -13.40 12.10
N VAL A 252 -4.49 -13.07 13.16
CA VAL A 252 -5.00 -14.09 14.10
C VAL A 252 -5.95 -15.06 13.40
N ARG A 253 -6.83 -14.55 12.54
CA ARG A 253 -7.74 -15.40 11.76
C ARG A 253 -6.99 -16.33 10.82
N THR A 254 -5.93 -15.83 10.18
CA THR A 254 -5.09 -16.64 9.29
C THR A 254 -4.36 -17.72 10.09
N ALA A 255 -3.82 -17.40 11.26
CA ALA A 255 -3.18 -18.40 12.13
C ALA A 255 -4.16 -19.51 12.58
N LYS A 256 -5.42 -19.16 12.89
CA LYS A 256 -6.44 -20.12 13.37
C LYS A 256 -7.16 -20.90 12.26
N GLU A 257 -7.44 -20.23 11.14
CA GLU A 257 -8.34 -20.73 10.09
C GLU A 257 -7.64 -20.92 8.74
N GLY A 258 -6.40 -20.45 8.55
CA GLY A 258 -5.71 -20.43 7.26
C GLY A 258 -5.63 -21.80 6.59
N ALA A 259 -5.48 -22.88 7.37
CA ALA A 259 -5.49 -24.25 6.89
C ALA A 259 -6.79 -24.64 6.15
N LYS A 260 -7.95 -24.07 6.52
CA LYS A 260 -9.22 -24.30 5.82
C LYS A 260 -9.25 -23.66 4.44
N TYR A 261 -8.44 -22.63 4.23
CA TYR A 261 -8.43 -21.81 3.01
C TYR A 261 -7.12 -21.98 2.22
N ASN A 262 -6.32 -23.01 2.50
CA ASN A 262 -5.01 -23.24 1.90
C ASN A 262 -4.04 -22.05 2.00
N ILE A 263 -4.06 -21.36 3.14
CA ILE A 263 -3.15 -20.26 3.47
C ILE A 263 -2.18 -20.72 4.56
N GLY A 264 -0.89 -20.76 4.23
CA GLY A 264 0.21 -20.90 5.19
C GLY A 264 0.76 -19.54 5.60
N LEU A 265 1.02 -19.36 6.90
CA LEU A 265 1.71 -18.18 7.42
C LEU A 265 3.09 -18.59 7.95
N VAL A 266 4.13 -17.98 7.40
CA VAL A 266 5.51 -18.09 7.87
C VAL A 266 5.96 -16.70 8.31
N TYR A 267 6.54 -16.60 9.50
CA TYR A 267 6.97 -15.31 10.02
C TYR A 267 8.28 -15.46 10.81
N ALA A 268 9.14 -14.46 10.68
CA ALA A 268 10.43 -14.38 11.36
C ALA A 268 10.47 -13.15 12.26
N THR A 269 10.92 -13.31 13.51
CA THR A 269 11.06 -12.21 14.47
C THR A 269 12.20 -12.46 15.44
N GLN A 270 12.81 -11.38 15.93
CA GLN A 270 13.78 -11.40 17.03
C GLN A 270 13.09 -11.11 18.38
N GLU A 271 11.87 -10.57 18.34
CA GLU A 271 11.04 -10.24 19.49
C GLU A 271 9.83 -11.19 19.47
N VAL A 272 9.91 -12.29 20.22
CA VAL A 272 8.82 -13.27 20.35
C VAL A 272 7.69 -12.68 21.18
N SER A 273 8.03 -11.90 22.20
CA SER A 273 7.09 -11.27 23.14
C SER A 273 6.18 -10.22 22.51
N SER A 274 6.58 -9.61 21.39
CA SER A 274 5.78 -8.64 20.65
C SER A 274 4.74 -9.27 19.73
N ILE A 275 4.83 -10.57 19.46
CA ILE A 275 3.83 -11.30 18.68
C ILE A 275 2.66 -11.72 19.57
N GLN A 276 1.44 -11.47 19.11
CA GLN A 276 0.25 -11.88 19.84
C GLN A 276 0.23 -13.39 20.11
N ARG A 277 -0.08 -13.76 21.37
CA ARG A 277 -0.09 -15.15 21.87
C ARG A 277 -0.97 -16.10 21.07
N ASN A 278 -2.11 -15.63 20.55
CA ASN A 278 -2.98 -16.45 19.70
C ASN A 278 -2.27 -16.91 18.41
N ILE A 279 -1.38 -16.11 17.82
CA ILE A 279 -0.59 -16.49 16.64
C ILE A 279 0.44 -17.55 17.05
N LEU A 280 1.19 -17.30 18.13
CA LEU A 280 2.20 -18.24 18.65
C LEU A 280 1.58 -19.61 19.00
N LYS A 281 0.43 -19.63 19.68
CA LYS A 281 -0.29 -20.88 20.04
C LYS A 281 -0.74 -21.71 18.84
N ASN A 282 -1.03 -21.07 17.70
CA ASN A 282 -1.43 -21.76 16.47
C ASN A 282 -0.24 -22.06 15.54
N THR A 283 0.98 -21.75 15.98
CA THR A 283 2.18 -22.01 15.18
C THR A 283 2.64 -23.46 15.37
N ALA A 284 2.52 -24.21 14.27
CA ALA A 284 2.76 -25.65 14.26
C ALA A 284 4.24 -26.01 14.05
N ASN A 285 5.02 -25.15 13.38
CA ASN A 285 6.42 -25.37 13.07
C ASN A 285 7.28 -24.21 13.60
N TRP A 286 8.33 -24.54 14.33
CA TRP A 286 9.24 -23.61 15.00
C TRP A 286 10.67 -23.88 14.58
N PHE A 287 11.39 -22.80 14.24
CA PHE A 287 12.78 -22.80 13.84
C PHE A 287 13.52 -21.81 14.74
N ILE A 288 14.19 -22.32 15.78
CA ILE A 288 14.72 -21.50 16.87
C ILE A 288 16.23 -21.42 16.76
N GLY A 289 16.72 -20.24 16.42
CA GLY A 289 18.14 -19.90 16.46
C GLY A 289 18.60 -19.42 17.83
N HIS A 290 19.66 -18.63 17.84
CA HIS A 290 20.18 -17.95 19.02
C HIS A 290 19.29 -16.75 19.40
N LEU A 291 18.95 -16.62 20.68
CA LEU A 291 18.35 -15.41 21.25
C LEU A 291 19.26 -14.86 22.36
N ASN A 292 19.62 -13.58 22.27
CA ASN A 292 20.48 -12.91 23.25
C ASN A 292 19.72 -12.37 24.48
N ASN A 293 18.41 -12.16 24.35
CA ASN A 293 17.55 -11.61 25.40
C ASN A 293 16.94 -12.73 26.26
N ALA A 294 17.14 -12.63 27.58
CA ALA A 294 16.61 -13.60 28.54
C ALA A 294 15.08 -13.58 28.61
N ASP A 295 14.45 -12.42 28.48
CA ASP A 295 12.99 -12.29 28.54
C ASP A 295 12.33 -12.86 27.28
N GLU A 296 12.92 -12.64 26.10
CA GLU A 296 12.47 -13.28 24.86
C GLU A 296 12.61 -14.81 24.92
N THR A 297 13.71 -15.29 25.49
CA THR A 297 13.90 -16.74 25.70
C THR A 297 12.85 -17.29 26.65
N LYS A 298 12.53 -16.58 27.75
CA LYS A 298 11.48 -16.98 28.69
C LYS A 298 10.09 -16.99 28.06
N GLU A 299 9.78 -16.05 27.18
CA GLU A 299 8.51 -16.07 26.45
C GLU A 299 8.43 -17.32 25.55
N LEU A 300 9.51 -17.62 24.83
CA LEU A 300 9.60 -18.82 23.99
C LEU A 300 9.45 -20.13 24.80
N CYS A 301 10.04 -20.20 26.01
CA CYS A 301 9.95 -21.38 26.88
C CYS A 301 8.53 -21.74 27.35
N LYS A 302 7.53 -20.88 27.10
CA LYS A 302 6.12 -21.17 27.37
C LYS A 302 5.48 -22.13 26.37
N PHE A 303 6.18 -22.44 25.27
CA PHE A 303 5.69 -23.27 24.19
C PHE A 303 6.49 -24.57 24.10
N TYR A 304 5.79 -25.70 23.93
CA TYR A 304 6.39 -27.04 23.85
C TYR A 304 7.41 -27.28 25.00
N ASP A 305 8.42 -28.11 24.74
CA ASP A 305 9.48 -28.43 25.69
C ASP A 305 10.70 -27.48 25.52
N PHE A 306 10.49 -26.24 25.05
CA PHE A 306 11.59 -25.31 24.79
C PHE A 306 12.34 -24.88 26.05
N ALA A 307 11.73 -25.02 27.23
CA ALA A 307 12.39 -24.81 28.52
C ALA A 307 13.67 -25.67 28.69
N ASP A 308 13.66 -26.91 28.20
CA ASP A 308 14.83 -27.80 28.27
C ASP A 308 16.02 -27.30 27.42
N PHE A 309 15.74 -26.42 26.45
CA PHE A 309 16.72 -25.89 25.51
C PHE A 309 17.14 -24.45 25.85
N GLU A 310 16.58 -23.81 26.88
CA GLU A 310 16.89 -22.41 27.25
C GLU A 310 18.40 -22.12 27.34
N PRO A 311 19.21 -22.92 28.08
CA PRO A 311 20.64 -22.64 28.19
C PRO A 311 21.37 -22.74 26.85
N SER A 312 20.84 -23.54 25.92
CA SER A 312 21.40 -23.79 24.60
C SER A 312 21.03 -22.65 23.63
N ILE A 313 19.76 -22.23 23.65
CA ILE A 313 19.24 -21.09 22.86
C ILE A 313 20.03 -19.81 23.15
N ARG A 314 20.38 -19.59 24.43
CA ARG A 314 21.14 -18.39 24.87
C ARG A 314 22.65 -18.44 24.58
N ARG A 315 23.23 -19.61 24.32
CA ARG A 315 24.69 -19.79 24.23
C ARG A 315 25.20 -20.17 22.85
N ALA A 316 24.44 -20.98 22.10
CA ALA A 316 24.90 -21.46 20.80
C ALA A 316 24.66 -20.39 19.74
N GLN A 317 25.74 -19.75 19.27
CA GLN A 317 25.71 -18.67 18.27
C GLN A 317 26.05 -19.15 16.86
N ASP A 318 26.18 -20.46 16.67
CA ASP A 318 26.57 -21.08 15.41
C ASP A 318 25.58 -20.73 14.30
N LYS A 319 26.07 -20.11 13.22
CA LYS A 319 25.23 -19.69 12.10
C LYS A 319 24.61 -20.92 11.43
N GLY A 320 23.29 -20.88 11.26
CA GLY A 320 22.51 -21.99 10.69
C GLY A 320 22.21 -23.11 11.68
N PHE A 321 22.71 -23.08 12.92
CA PHE A 321 22.31 -24.05 13.94
C PHE A 321 20.96 -23.68 14.56
N LEU A 322 19.96 -24.53 14.37
CA LEU A 322 18.58 -24.33 14.81
C LEU A 322 18.10 -25.49 15.67
N ARG A 323 17.19 -25.19 16.60
CA ARG A 323 16.30 -26.19 17.19
C ARG A 323 15.00 -26.16 16.43
N VAL A 324 14.64 -27.28 15.82
CA VAL A 324 13.48 -27.38 14.94
C VAL A 324 12.43 -28.28 15.57
N LYS A 325 11.22 -27.75 15.70
CA LYS A 325 10.03 -28.50 16.10
C LYS A 325 9.02 -28.37 14.96
N THR A 326 8.59 -29.49 14.39
CA THR A 326 7.54 -29.50 13.35
C THR A 326 6.33 -30.25 13.85
N MET A 327 5.17 -30.01 13.23
CA MET A 327 3.95 -30.78 13.51
C MET A 327 4.15 -32.28 13.28
N SER A 328 4.96 -32.64 12.28
CA SER A 328 5.27 -34.02 11.90
C SER A 328 6.28 -34.72 12.81
N ASN A 329 6.96 -34.00 13.71
CA ASN A 329 8.00 -34.57 14.58
C ASN A 329 7.66 -34.38 16.06
N LEU A 330 7.72 -35.46 16.83
CA LEU A 330 7.44 -35.43 18.27
C LEU A 330 8.49 -34.65 19.05
N PHE A 331 9.76 -34.70 18.63
CA PHE A 331 10.86 -34.11 19.38
C PHE A 331 11.41 -32.85 18.73
N VAL A 332 11.97 -31.98 19.57
CA VAL A 332 12.81 -30.87 19.11
C VAL A 332 14.14 -31.46 18.64
N ILE A 333 14.49 -31.24 17.37
CA ILE A 333 15.71 -31.78 16.78
C ILE A 333 16.73 -30.66 16.48
N PRO A 334 18.02 -30.86 16.76
CA PRO A 334 19.07 -29.96 16.30
C PRO A 334 19.25 -30.08 14.78
N VAL A 335 19.29 -28.95 14.07
CA VAL A 335 19.44 -28.88 12.62
C VAL A 335 20.51 -27.87 12.26
N GLN A 336 21.41 -28.23 11.35
CA GLN A 336 22.34 -27.31 10.71
C GLN A 336 21.82 -26.94 9.32
N VAL A 337 21.26 -25.75 9.19
CA VAL A 337 20.83 -25.18 7.91
C VAL A 337 22.06 -24.83 7.08
N ARG A 338 22.06 -25.26 5.81
CA ARG A 338 23.12 -24.94 4.86
C ARG A 338 23.03 -23.46 4.50
N ARG A 339 24.20 -22.85 4.26
CA ARG A 339 24.26 -21.50 3.72
C ARG A 339 23.50 -21.45 2.39
N PHE A 340 22.58 -20.50 2.27
CA PHE A 340 21.95 -20.22 0.99
C PHE A 340 22.97 -19.58 0.06
N GLU A 341 23.17 -20.18 -1.11
CA GLU A 341 24.04 -19.68 -2.16
C GLU A 341 23.20 -19.43 -3.39
N ILE A 342 23.17 -18.16 -3.83
CA ILE A 342 22.65 -17.83 -5.15
C ILE A 342 23.74 -18.27 -6.11
N ALA A 343 23.42 -19.15 -7.04
CA ALA A 343 24.29 -19.40 -8.18
C ALA A 343 24.37 -18.09 -8.99
N THR A 344 25.32 -17.23 -8.66
CA THR A 344 25.71 -16.12 -9.52
C THR A 344 26.19 -16.78 -10.80
N SER A 345 25.38 -16.70 -11.85
CA SER A 345 25.83 -17.05 -13.19
C SER A 345 26.95 -16.09 -13.56
N GLN A 346 28.19 -16.45 -13.25
CA GLN A 346 29.37 -15.76 -13.75
C GLN A 346 30.39 -16.74 -14.32
N ALA A 347 30.74 -16.40 -15.57
CA ALA A 347 31.93 -16.75 -16.34
C ALA A 347 32.15 -18.24 -16.63
N ALA A 348 31.95 -18.58 -17.91
CA ALA A 348 32.56 -19.76 -18.51
C ALA A 348 34.04 -19.85 -18.09
N PRO A 349 34.55 -21.04 -17.73
CA PRO A 349 35.94 -21.19 -17.36
C PRO A 349 36.80 -20.73 -18.53
N ALA A 350 37.73 -19.81 -18.26
CA ALA A 350 38.74 -19.41 -19.22
C ALA A 350 39.43 -20.66 -19.76
N THR A 351 39.21 -20.95 -21.04
CA THR A 351 39.88 -22.02 -21.77
C THR A 351 41.37 -21.84 -21.57
N THR A 352 41.96 -22.66 -20.72
CA THR A 352 43.41 -22.71 -20.56
C THR A 352 43.95 -23.25 -21.87
N GLN A 353 44.41 -22.36 -22.75
CA GLN A 353 45.14 -22.76 -23.94
C GLN A 353 46.34 -23.56 -23.48
N THR A 354 46.30 -24.84 -23.84
CA THR A 354 47.40 -25.79 -23.69
C THR A 354 48.56 -25.28 -24.55
N THR A 355 49.54 -24.61 -23.96
CA THR A 355 50.84 -24.44 -24.61
C THR A 355 51.57 -25.76 -24.54
N ALA A 356 51.51 -26.49 -25.65
CA ALA A 356 52.34 -27.66 -25.91
C ALA A 356 53.82 -27.27 -25.81
N SER A 357 54.52 -27.77 -24.79
CA SER A 357 55.98 -27.73 -24.72
C SER A 357 56.54 -28.86 -25.57
N ASN A 358 57.00 -28.53 -26.78
CA ASN A 358 57.78 -29.45 -27.59
C ASN A 358 59.22 -28.94 -27.74
N THR A 359 60.10 -29.66 -27.03
CA THR A 359 61.46 -30.07 -27.41
C THR A 359 62.54 -28.99 -27.57
N GLN A 360 63.61 -29.08 -26.77
CA GLN A 360 64.91 -29.49 -27.31
C GLN A 360 65.97 -29.87 -26.24
N ARG A 361 66.62 -30.99 -26.57
CA ARG A 361 67.80 -31.60 -25.97
C ARG A 361 69.06 -30.75 -26.22
N ARG A 362 70.02 -30.95 -25.31
CA ARG A 362 71.49 -31.07 -25.48
C ARG A 362 72.40 -29.84 -25.24
N THR A 363 73.15 -29.98 -24.14
CA THR A 363 74.63 -29.91 -23.99
C THR A 363 75.40 -28.60 -24.21
N HIS A 364 76.21 -28.28 -23.18
CA HIS A 364 77.54 -27.64 -23.18
C HIS A 364 77.92 -26.66 -24.32
N ALA A 365 78.22 -25.42 -23.97
CA ALA A 365 79.59 -24.93 -23.79
C ALA A 365 79.60 -23.40 -23.55
N ARG A 366 80.57 -22.97 -22.76
CA ARG A 366 80.84 -21.59 -22.37
C ARG A 366 81.91 -21.02 -23.32
N ASN A 367 81.73 -19.76 -23.74
CA ASN A 367 82.71 -18.77 -24.25
C ASN A 367 83.52 -19.13 -25.50
N SER A 368 83.61 -18.26 -26.50
CA SER A 368 84.04 -16.86 -26.42
C SER A 368 83.83 -16.13 -27.75
N SER A 369 83.68 -14.79 -27.70
CA SER A 369 84.04 -13.75 -28.70
C SER A 369 83.63 -13.95 -30.17
N SER A 370 83.22 -12.97 -30.96
CA SER A 370 83.07 -11.52 -30.91
C SER A 370 82.53 -11.13 -32.30
N ASN A 371 82.07 -9.88 -32.41
CA ASN A 371 81.94 -9.12 -33.64
C ASN A 371 80.87 -9.52 -34.67
N GLY A 372 80.01 -8.56 -34.92
CA GLY A 372 80.14 -7.87 -36.20
C GLY A 372 78.92 -7.96 -37.11
N ASN A 373 78.11 -6.91 -36.98
CA ASN A 373 77.74 -6.04 -38.09
C ASN A 373 76.70 -6.53 -39.12
N THR A 374 75.71 -5.64 -39.28
CA THR A 374 75.06 -5.20 -40.52
C THR A 374 74.15 -6.14 -41.30
N ALA A 375 72.88 -5.71 -41.31
CA ALA A 375 72.10 -5.38 -42.51
C ALA A 375 71.81 -6.49 -43.52
N ARG A 376 70.53 -6.85 -43.65
CA ARG A 376 69.59 -6.14 -44.53
C ARG A 376 68.15 -6.54 -44.21
#